data_AF-A0AAW5MGG5-F1
#
_entry.id   AF-A0AAW5MGG5-F1
#
_cell.length_a   1.000
_cell.length_b   1.000
_cell.length_c   1.000
_cell.angle_alpha   90.00
_cell.angle_beta   90.00
_cell.angle_gamma   90.00
#
_symmetry.space_group_name_H-M   'P 1'
#
loop_
_entity.id
_entity.type
_entity.pdbx_description
1 polymer ?
#
loop_
_entity_poly.entity_id
_entity_poly.type
_entity_poly.pdbx_seq_one_letter_code
_entity_poly.pdbx_strand_id
1 'polypeptide(L)'
;MWQWAHLLGFNLYWLLAVKWQQPGPLLAILLLHFLFSPSRLRDWRLLPIAVAGCLLDVLLWQLGLFRFPSGFPLWLVLLWLGFALTLAHGMRWLLRLPRWQQALFGVFGGASSYVAGAAMGAVHLPWGIWISTALLAVIWMWWLPVLLWVMVKLEGES
;
A
#
# COMPACT_ATOMS: atom_id res chain seq x y z
N MET A 1 -4.60 20.07 -8.08
CA MET A 1 -5.89 19.70 -7.43
C MET A 1 -6.23 18.22 -7.58
N TRP A 2 -5.95 17.60 -8.73
CA TRP A 2 -6.28 16.19 -9.00
C TRP A 2 -5.55 15.15 -8.13
N GLN A 3 -4.28 15.38 -7.77
CA GLN A 3 -3.49 14.47 -6.93
C GLN A 3 -4.07 14.29 -5.51
N TRP A 4 -4.61 15.37 -4.92
CA TRP A 4 -5.24 15.32 -3.61
C TRP A 4 -6.55 14.53 -3.62
N ALA A 5 -7.32 14.60 -4.71
CA ALA A 5 -8.51 13.78 -4.88
C ALA A 5 -8.18 12.28 -4.94
N HIS A 6 -7.06 11.92 -5.58
CA HIS A 6 -6.57 10.53 -5.59
C HIS A 6 -6.11 10.07 -4.20
N LEU A 7 -5.43 10.92 -3.43
CA LEU A 7 -5.03 10.60 -2.06
C LEU A 7 -6.25 10.42 -1.14
N LEU A 8 -7.24 11.30 -1.23
CA LEU A 8 -8.49 11.17 -0.48
C LEU A 8 -9.26 9.91 -0.90
N GLY A 9 -9.34 9.64 -2.19
CA GLY A 9 -9.94 8.42 -2.73
C GLY A 9 -9.24 7.16 -2.21
N PHE A 10 -7.91 7.16 -2.14
CA PHE A 10 -7.16 6.06 -1.57
C PHE A 10 -7.40 5.89 -0.06
N ASN A 11 -7.49 6.97 0.71
CA ASN A 11 -7.81 6.86 2.14
C ASN A 11 -9.21 6.24 2.36
N LEU A 12 -10.20 6.60 1.54
CA LEU A 12 -11.51 5.95 1.57
C LEU A 12 -11.42 4.48 1.14
N TYR A 13 -10.68 4.18 0.07
CA TYR A 13 -10.44 2.81 -0.39
C TYR A 13 -9.78 1.95 0.68
N TRP A 14 -8.75 2.47 1.34
CA TRP A 14 -8.06 1.84 2.45
C TRP A 14 -9.00 1.62 3.64
N LEU A 15 -9.79 2.63 4.01
CA LEU A 15 -10.73 2.52 5.11
C LEU A 15 -11.78 1.44 4.83
N LEU A 16 -12.30 1.37 3.60
CA LEU A 16 -13.22 0.31 3.19
C LEU A 16 -12.56 -1.07 3.28
N ALA A 17 -11.31 -1.19 2.81
CA ALA A 17 -10.57 -2.45 2.90
C ALA A 17 -10.42 -2.93 4.34
N VAL A 18 -9.96 -2.06 5.23
CA VAL A 18 -9.68 -2.38 6.64
C VAL A 18 -10.97 -2.64 7.42
N LYS A 19 -12.02 -1.84 7.18
CA LYS A 19 -13.28 -1.95 7.91
C LYS A 19 -14.13 -3.14 7.46
N TRP A 20 -14.26 -3.36 6.16
CA TRP A 20 -15.11 -4.43 5.63
C TRP A 20 -14.37 -5.74 5.45
N GLN A 21 -13.06 -5.72 5.17
CA GLN A 21 -12.25 -6.93 4.96
C GLN A 21 -12.84 -7.85 3.86
N GLN A 22 -13.55 -7.25 2.90
CA GLN A 22 -14.21 -7.95 1.78
C GLN A 22 -13.61 -7.50 0.45
N PRO A 23 -13.35 -8.43 -0.50
CA PRO A 23 -12.75 -8.09 -1.78
C PRO A 23 -13.72 -7.37 -2.74
N GLY A 24 -15.03 -7.61 -2.62
CA GLY A 24 -16.05 -7.12 -3.57
C GLY A 24 -16.03 -5.60 -3.81
N PRO A 25 -16.16 -4.76 -2.76
CA PRO A 25 -16.14 -3.31 -2.93
C PRO A 25 -14.83 -2.78 -3.52
N LEU A 26 -13.70 -3.39 -3.15
CA LEU A 26 -12.37 -3.02 -3.63
C LEU A 26 -12.22 -3.34 -5.12
N LEU A 27 -12.67 -4.53 -5.53
CA LEU A 27 -12.72 -4.93 -6.95
C LEU A 27 -13.59 -3.98 -7.75
N ALA A 28 -14.78 -3.62 -7.27
CA ALA A 28 -15.67 -2.70 -7.96
C ALA A 28 -14.99 -1.33 -8.20
N ILE A 29 -14.34 -0.77 -7.18
CA ILE A 29 -13.63 0.51 -7.30
C ILE A 29 -12.45 0.40 -8.27
N LEU A 30 -11.66 -0.67 -8.21
CA LEU A 30 -10.55 -0.91 -9.13
C LEU A 30 -11.04 -1.09 -10.57
N LEU A 31 -12.10 -1.85 -10.79
CA LEU A 31 -12.69 -2.04 -12.11
C LEU A 31 -13.19 -0.71 -12.68
N LEU A 32 -13.89 0.10 -11.89
CA LEU A 32 -14.29 1.43 -12.30
C LEU A 32 -13.08 2.29 -12.66
N HIS A 33 -12.01 2.26 -11.84
CA HIS A 33 -10.77 2.96 -12.15
C HIS A 33 -10.19 2.52 -13.50
N PHE A 34 -10.07 1.22 -13.78
CA PHE A 34 -9.55 0.73 -15.05
C PHE A 34 -10.46 1.02 -16.25
N LEU A 35 -11.78 1.03 -16.05
CA LEU A 35 -12.74 1.38 -17.10
C LEU A 35 -12.61 2.84 -17.52
N PHE A 36 -12.52 3.74 -16.55
CA PHE A 36 -12.41 5.19 -16.78
C PHE A 36 -10.97 5.69 -16.95
N SER A 37 -9.95 4.88 -16.62
CA SER A 37 -8.55 5.26 -16.77
C SER A 37 -8.18 5.35 -18.25
N PRO A 38 -7.76 6.53 -18.74
CA PRO A 38 -7.26 6.70 -20.09
C PRO A 38 -5.84 6.14 -20.27
N SER A 39 -5.18 5.69 -19.19
CA SER A 39 -3.77 5.26 -19.18
C SER A 39 -3.57 3.79 -18.75
N ARG A 40 -4.44 2.88 -19.21
CA ARG A 40 -4.42 1.45 -18.83
C ARG A 40 -3.05 0.79 -18.94
N LEU A 41 -2.30 1.06 -20.01
CA LEU A 41 -0.96 0.49 -20.24
C LEU A 41 0.06 0.90 -19.16
N ARG A 42 -0.04 2.12 -18.62
CA ARG A 42 0.85 2.59 -17.55
C ARG A 42 0.48 1.92 -16.22
N ASP A 43 -0.82 1.68 -15.99
CA ASP A 43 -1.33 1.01 -14.79
C ASP A 43 -0.87 -0.45 -14.72
N TRP A 44 -0.86 -1.17 -15.84
CA TRP A 44 -0.35 -2.55 -15.91
C TRP A 44 1.13 -2.67 -15.54
N ARG A 45 1.95 -1.65 -15.86
CA ARG A 45 3.37 -1.64 -15.51
C ARG A 45 3.61 -1.54 -14.00
N LEU A 46 2.62 -1.13 -13.21
CA LEU A 46 2.73 -0.97 -11.76
C LEU A 46 2.40 -2.25 -10.97
N LEU A 47 1.88 -3.30 -11.64
CA LEU A 47 1.59 -4.58 -10.99
C LEU A 47 2.76 -5.18 -10.20
N PRO A 48 4.03 -5.11 -10.66
CA PRO A 48 5.16 -5.61 -9.89
C PRO A 48 5.29 -4.96 -8.50
N ILE A 49 4.90 -3.69 -8.34
CA ILE A 49 4.92 -2.97 -7.05
C ILE A 49 3.88 -3.58 -6.10
N ALA A 50 2.67 -3.82 -6.59
CA ALA A 50 1.62 -4.47 -5.81
C ALA A 50 2.03 -5.89 -5.40
N VAL A 51 2.62 -6.66 -6.32
CA VAL A 51 3.13 -8.02 -6.04
C VAL A 51 4.24 -7.98 -5.00
N ALA A 52 5.21 -7.06 -5.13
CA ALA A 52 6.29 -6.93 -4.15
C ALA A 52 5.77 -6.61 -2.74
N GLY A 53 4.79 -5.70 -2.63
CA GLY A 53 4.12 -5.39 -1.37
C GLY A 53 3.37 -6.59 -0.78
N CYS A 54 2.65 -7.34 -1.61
CA CYS A 54 1.99 -8.57 -1.18
C CYS A 54 2.99 -9.62 -0.68
N LEU A 55 4.12 -9.79 -1.37
CA LEU A 55 5.18 -10.73 -0.97
C LEU A 55 5.79 -10.33 0.37
N LEU A 56 6.01 -9.04 0.61
CA LEU A 56 6.45 -8.53 1.90
C LEU A 56 5.43 -8.89 3.00
N ASP A 57 4.14 -8.63 2.78
CA ASP A 57 3.11 -8.95 3.77
C ASP A 57 2.95 -10.46 4.00
N VAL A 58 3.09 -11.27 2.96
CA VAL A 58 3.11 -12.74 3.08
C VAL A 58 4.33 -13.17 3.90
N LEU A 59 5.50 -12.59 3.67
CA LEU A 59 6.70 -12.89 4.47
C LEU A 59 6.47 -12.53 5.95
N LEU A 60 5.91 -11.35 6.23
CA LEU A 60 5.59 -10.93 7.59
C LEU A 60 4.52 -11.81 8.25
N TRP A 61 3.56 -12.31 7.47
CA TRP A 61 2.58 -13.30 7.93
C TRP A 61 3.24 -14.66 8.24
N GLN A 62 4.12 -15.16 7.38
CA GLN A 62 4.85 -16.42 7.59
C GLN A 62 5.83 -16.35 8.78
N LEU A 63 6.45 -15.20 9.01
CA LEU A 63 7.28 -14.94 10.19
C LEU A 63 6.45 -14.80 11.48
N GLY A 64 5.11 -14.74 11.37
CA GLY A 64 4.21 -14.63 12.51
C GLY A 64 4.05 -13.21 13.06
N LEU A 65 4.57 -12.19 12.37
CA LEU A 65 4.33 -10.78 12.71
C LEU A 65 2.87 -10.41 12.46
N PHE A 66 2.30 -10.89 11.34
CA PHE A 66 0.88 -10.77 11.03
C PHE A 66 0.17 -12.08 11.30
N ARG A 67 -1.09 -11.99 11.72
CA ARG A 67 -1.98 -13.14 11.81
C ARG A 67 -3.36 -12.77 11.31
N PHE A 68 -3.84 -13.59 10.37
CA PHE A 68 -5.16 -13.49 9.78
C PHE A 68 -5.96 -14.78 10.09
N PRO A 69 -7.24 -14.70 10.47
CA PRO A 69 -8.02 -15.87 10.87
C PRO A 69 -8.20 -16.93 9.77
N SER A 70 -8.35 -16.48 8.52
CA SER A 70 -8.75 -17.32 7.38
C SER A 70 -7.65 -17.43 6.32
N GLY A 71 -6.38 -17.26 6.71
CA GLY A 71 -5.24 -17.20 5.78
C GLY A 71 -5.01 -15.81 5.19
N PHE A 72 -4.07 -15.70 4.25
CA PHE A 72 -3.70 -14.42 3.63
C PHE A 72 -4.90 -13.80 2.88
N PRO A 73 -5.40 -12.62 3.28
CA PRO A 73 -6.67 -12.13 2.78
C PRO A 73 -6.56 -11.53 1.38
N LEU A 74 -7.52 -11.86 0.53
CA LEU A 74 -7.60 -11.30 -0.84
C LEU A 74 -7.79 -9.78 -0.83
N TRP A 75 -8.50 -9.22 0.16
CA TRP A 75 -8.68 -7.77 0.26
C TRP A 75 -7.36 -7.01 0.43
N LEU A 76 -6.34 -7.63 1.04
CA LEU A 76 -5.02 -7.02 1.21
C LEU A 76 -4.23 -7.02 -0.10
N VAL A 77 -4.39 -8.05 -0.93
CA VAL A 77 -3.85 -8.07 -2.30
C VAL A 77 -4.42 -6.90 -3.12
N LEU A 78 -5.74 -6.71 -3.02
CA LEU A 78 -6.43 -5.62 -3.70
C LEU A 78 -6.05 -4.26 -3.12
N LEU A 79 -5.82 -4.18 -1.81
CA LEU A 79 -5.30 -2.97 -1.16
C LEU A 79 -3.97 -2.55 -1.80
N TRP A 80 -3.03 -3.49 -1.94
CA TRP A 80 -1.73 -3.24 -2.57
C TRP A 80 -1.84 -2.80 -4.02
N LEU A 81 -2.79 -3.36 -4.77
CA LEU A 81 -3.06 -2.93 -6.14
C LEU A 81 -3.52 -1.46 -6.17
N GLY A 82 -4.48 -1.08 -5.32
CA GLY A 82 -4.92 0.31 -5.19
C GLY A 82 -3.82 1.25 -4.70
N PHE A 83 -2.94 0.77 -3.81
CA PHE A 83 -1.79 1.54 -3.33
C PHE A 83 -0.78 1.80 -4.45
N ALA A 84 -0.43 0.80 -5.27
CA ALA A 84 0.48 0.97 -6.40
C ALA A 84 -0.02 2.02 -7.41
N LEU A 85 -1.31 2.00 -7.72
CA LEU A 85 -1.95 3.02 -8.58
C LEU A 85 -1.93 4.41 -7.95
N THR A 86 -2.16 4.49 -6.63
CA THR A 86 -2.10 5.74 -5.87
C THR A 86 -0.68 6.29 -5.81
N LEU A 87 0.32 5.43 -5.71
CA LEU A 87 1.73 5.82 -5.71
C LEU A 87 2.06 6.60 -6.99
N ALA A 88 1.62 6.07 -8.15
CA ALA A 88 1.84 6.68 -9.46
C ALA A 88 0.99 7.91 -9.75
N HIS A 89 -0.22 8.04 -9.21
CA HIS A 89 -1.10 9.17 -9.57
C HIS A 89 -1.24 10.24 -8.48
N GLY A 90 -1.22 9.82 -7.21
CA GLY A 90 -1.43 10.67 -6.04
C GLY A 90 -0.15 11.04 -5.30
N MET A 91 0.91 10.24 -5.42
CA MET A 91 2.14 10.41 -4.63
C MET A 91 3.38 10.80 -5.44
N ARG A 92 3.25 11.17 -6.73
CA ARG A 92 4.39 11.66 -7.54
C ARG A 92 5.12 12.86 -6.94
N TRP A 93 4.45 13.64 -6.09
CA TRP A 93 5.10 14.75 -5.39
C TRP A 93 6.21 14.29 -4.43
N LEU A 94 6.17 13.05 -3.90
CA LEU A 94 7.26 12.49 -3.09
C LEU A 94 8.57 12.37 -3.88
N LEU A 95 8.51 12.20 -5.21
CA LEU A 95 9.70 12.11 -6.05
C LEU A 95 10.54 13.40 -6.03
N ARG A 96 9.90 14.55 -5.74
CA ARG A 96 10.59 15.85 -5.64
C ARG A 96 11.33 16.01 -4.31
N LEU A 97 11.05 15.15 -3.34
CA LEU A 97 11.66 15.20 -2.02
C LEU A 97 12.95 14.37 -1.98
N PRO A 98 13.96 14.76 -1.18
CA PRO A 98 15.13 13.93 -0.95
C PRO A 98 14.76 12.60 -0.29
N ARG A 99 15.59 11.57 -0.52
CA ARG A 99 15.34 10.19 -0.07
C ARG A 99 15.07 10.05 1.43
N TRP A 100 15.71 10.86 2.27
CA TRP A 100 15.48 10.85 3.71
C TRP A 100 14.07 11.31 4.09
N GLN A 101 13.49 12.27 3.37
CA GLN A 101 12.10 12.68 3.59
C GLN A 101 11.12 11.62 3.12
N GLN A 102 11.39 10.98 1.98
CA GLN A 102 10.61 9.83 1.52
C GLN A 102 10.62 8.70 2.56
N ALA A 103 11.78 8.43 3.16
CA ALA A 103 11.92 7.45 4.23
C ALA A 103 11.08 7.81 5.47
N LEU A 104 11.06 9.09 5.87
CA LEU A 104 10.19 9.56 6.97
C LEU A 104 8.71 9.37 6.64
N PHE A 105 8.26 9.70 5.43
CA PHE A 105 6.89 9.41 5.00
C PHE A 105 6.58 7.92 5.01
N GLY A 106 7.56 7.06 4.71
CA GLY A 106 7.43 5.61 4.84
C GLY A 106 7.22 5.21 6.30
N VAL A 107 8.10 5.64 7.20
CA VAL A 107 8.02 5.37 8.64
C VAL A 107 6.64 5.73 9.19
N PHE A 108 6.18 6.96 8.95
CA PHE A 108 4.93 7.42 9.53
C PHE A 108 3.71 6.90 8.75
N GLY A 109 3.70 6.98 7.43
CA GLY A 109 2.54 6.60 6.62
C GLY A 109 2.35 5.09 6.58
N GLY A 110 3.41 4.35 6.25
CA GLY A 110 3.39 2.89 6.16
C GLY A 110 3.10 2.24 7.51
N ALA A 111 3.94 2.49 8.53
CA ALA A 111 3.76 1.81 9.81
C ALA A 111 2.44 2.17 10.50
N SER A 112 2.00 3.43 10.46
CA SER A 112 0.71 3.82 11.05
C SER A 112 -0.47 3.15 10.36
N SER A 113 -0.37 2.86 9.06
CA SER A 113 -1.42 2.15 8.32
C SER A 113 -1.64 0.73 8.87
N TYR A 114 -0.58 -0.03 9.11
CA TYR A 114 -0.69 -1.37 9.71
C TYR A 114 -1.13 -1.32 11.17
N VAL A 115 -0.64 -0.35 11.94
CA VAL A 115 -1.05 -0.15 13.33
C VAL A 115 -2.54 0.21 13.43
N ALA A 116 -3.03 1.09 12.56
CA ALA A 116 -4.44 1.45 12.47
C ALA A 116 -5.28 0.25 12.00
N GLY A 117 -4.79 -0.51 11.02
CA GLY A 117 -5.41 -1.77 10.61
C GLY A 117 -5.54 -2.77 11.76
N ALA A 118 -4.50 -2.89 12.60
CA ALA A 118 -4.52 -3.73 13.78
C ALA A 118 -5.50 -3.23 14.85
N ALA A 119 -5.53 -1.92 15.10
CA ALA A 119 -6.48 -1.29 16.02
C ALA A 119 -7.94 -1.47 15.59
N MET A 120 -8.20 -1.56 14.28
CA MET A 120 -9.51 -1.85 13.70
C MET A 120 -9.82 -3.36 13.59
N GLY A 121 -8.91 -4.24 14.03
CA GLY A 121 -9.10 -5.69 13.99
C GLY A 121 -8.94 -6.31 12.59
N ALA A 122 -8.32 -5.62 11.63
CA ALA A 122 -8.06 -6.16 10.30
C ALA A 122 -6.84 -7.09 10.24
N VAL A 123 -5.90 -6.93 11.16
CA VAL A 123 -4.73 -7.80 11.32
C VAL A 123 -4.39 -7.94 12.79
N HIS A 124 -4.09 -9.16 13.24
CA HIS A 124 -3.54 -9.37 14.57
C HIS A 124 -2.02 -9.29 14.53
N LEU A 125 -1.41 -8.70 15.55
CA LEU A 125 0.04 -8.52 15.70
C LEU A 125 0.55 -9.35 16.89
N PRO A 126 0.86 -10.65 16.71
CA PRO A 126 1.20 -11.56 17.83
C PRO A 126 2.47 -11.17 18.57
N TRP A 127 3.42 -10.50 17.89
CA TRP A 127 4.67 -10.03 18.48
C TRP A 127 4.48 -8.79 19.39
N GLY A 128 3.24 -8.31 19.53
CA GLY A 128 2.90 -7.12 20.30
C GLY A 128 3.02 -5.84 19.49
N ILE A 129 2.29 -4.81 19.92
CA ILE A 129 2.13 -3.56 19.18
C ILE A 129 3.46 -2.80 19.03
N TRP A 130 4.28 -2.74 20.08
CA TRP A 130 5.51 -1.95 20.09
C TRP A 130 6.59 -2.53 19.16
N ILE A 131 6.87 -3.83 19.30
CA ILE A 131 7.85 -4.53 18.45
C ILE A 131 7.41 -4.48 16.99
N SER A 132 6.13 -4.76 16.73
CA SER A 132 5.59 -4.74 15.37
C SER A 132 5.67 -3.33 14.76
N THR A 133 5.31 -2.29 15.52
CA THR A 133 5.38 -0.90 15.03
C THR A 133 6.81 -0.48 14.73
N ALA A 134 7.77 -0.79 15.61
CA ALA A 134 9.18 -0.47 15.40
C ALA A 134 9.74 -1.19 14.16
N LEU A 135 9.43 -2.48 13.99
CA LEU A 135 9.87 -3.25 12.83
C LEU A 135 9.24 -2.72 11.54
N LEU A 136 7.94 -2.44 11.54
CA LEU A 136 7.23 -1.88 10.38
C LEU A 136 7.75 -0.50 10.02
N ALA A 137 8.08 0.34 11.00
CA ALA A 137 8.72 1.63 10.78
C ALA A 137 10.06 1.48 10.05
N VAL A 138 10.92 0.56 10.50
CA VAL A 138 12.21 0.28 9.86
C VAL A 138 12.02 -0.27 8.46
N ILE A 139 11.09 -1.22 8.26
CA ILE A 139 10.80 -1.79 6.94
C ILE A 139 10.35 -0.68 5.99
N TRP A 140 9.36 0.12 6.38
CA TRP A 140 8.79 1.15 5.52
C TRP A 140 9.72 2.34 5.28
N MET A 141 10.65 2.62 6.19
CA MET A 141 11.74 3.59 6.00
C MET A 141 12.50 3.32 4.70
N TRP A 142 12.80 2.05 4.41
CA TRP A 142 13.51 1.64 3.21
C TRP A 142 12.57 1.29 2.06
N TRP A 143 11.42 0.70 2.38
CA TRP A 143 10.48 0.20 1.39
C TRP A 143 9.90 1.31 0.53
N LEU A 144 9.44 2.42 1.12
CA LEU A 144 8.80 3.49 0.34
C LEU A 144 9.74 4.13 -0.70
N PRO A 145 10.99 4.53 -0.35
CA PRO A 145 11.95 5.00 -1.34
C PRO A 145 12.23 3.98 -2.46
N VAL A 146 12.31 2.69 -2.14
CA VAL A 146 12.50 1.62 -3.12
C VAL A 146 11.30 1.51 -4.06
N LEU A 147 10.07 1.52 -3.54
CA LEU A 147 8.86 1.46 -4.36
C LEU A 147 8.77 2.67 -5.30
N LEU A 148 9.10 3.87 -4.81
CA LEU A 148 9.14 5.09 -5.64
C LEU A 148 10.19 4.99 -6.76
N TRP A 149 11.37 4.46 -6.45
CA TRP A 149 12.42 4.25 -7.46
C TRP A 149 12.03 3.20 -8.50
N VAL A 150 11.44 2.08 -8.08
CA VAL A 150 10.93 1.05 -8.98
C VAL A 150 9.81 1.62 -9.87
N MET A 151 8.92 2.41 -9.30
CA MET A 151 7.84 3.07 -10.03
C MET A 151 8.37 3.93 -11.18
N VAL A 152 9.34 4.82 -10.91
CA VAL A 152 9.95 5.68 -11.95
C VAL A 152 10.53 4.84 -13.08
N LYS A 153 11.22 3.74 -12.75
CA LYS A 153 11.77 2.82 -13.74
C LYS A 153 10.70 2.13 -14.58
N LEU A 154 9.60 1.70 -13.96
CA LEU A 154 8.49 1.02 -14.65
C LEU A 154 7.68 1.99 -15.52
N GLU A 155 7.56 3.25 -15.14
CA GLU A 155 6.91 4.27 -15.98
C GLU A 155 7.76 4.67 -17.19
N GLY A 156 9.08 4.40 -17.17
CA GLY A 156 10.00 4.74 -18.26
C GLY A 156 10.40 6.21 -18.28
N GLU A 157 10.24 6.91 -17.16
CA GLU A 157 10.68 8.29 -16.97
C GLU A 157 12.15 8.26 -16.51
N SER A 158 13.08 8.14 -17.46
CA SER A 158 14.53 8.24 -17.23
C SER A 158 15.05 9.65 -17.52
#